data_AF-E7GCI3-F1
#
_entry.id   AF-E7GCI3-F1
#
_cell.length_a   1.000
_cell.length_b   1.000
_cell.length_c   1.000
_cell.angle_alpha   90.00
_cell.angle_beta   90.00
_cell.angle_gamma   90.00
#
_symmetry.space_group_name_H-M   'P 1'
#
loop_
_entity.id
_entity.type
_entity.pdbx_description
1 polymer ?
#
loop_
_entity_poly.entity_id
_entity_poly.type
_entity_poly.pdbx_seq_one_letter_code
_entity_poly.pdbx_strand_id
1 'polypeptide(L)'
;MFQGENIIREIYTSDVILIDEEIEMMRNVDDSYFDLMEEFISRIYEHQLILTEEEFKNLENCFNDFYFEYAFIQFQRGLELGLAFRHTH
;
A
#
# COMPACT_ATOMS: atom_id res chain seq x y z
N MET A 1 -7.50 32.32 -13.08
CA MET A 1 -6.16 32.11 -12.50
C MET A 1 -6.34 31.83 -11.01
N PHE A 2 -6.44 30.55 -10.66
CA PHE A 2 -6.17 30.02 -9.33
C PHE A 2 -5.34 28.77 -9.58
N GLN A 3 -4.01 28.87 -9.45
CA GLN A 3 -3.06 27.76 -9.60
C GLN A 3 -2.99 26.85 -8.35
N GLY A 4 -3.95 26.98 -7.43
CA GLY A 4 -3.89 26.37 -6.10
C GLY A 4 -4.90 25.25 -5.82
N GLU A 5 -5.83 24.95 -6.74
CA GLU A 5 -6.94 24.04 -6.44
C GLU A 5 -6.53 22.56 -6.27
N ASN A 6 -5.30 22.19 -6.62
CA ASN A 6 -4.83 20.80 -6.48
C ASN A 6 -3.46 20.65 -5.83
N ILE A 7 -2.79 21.70 -5.33
CA ILE A 7 -1.43 21.56 -4.76
C ILE A 7 -1.39 20.52 -3.62
N ILE A 8 -2.41 20.51 -2.76
CA ILE A 8 -2.51 19.53 -1.66
C ILE A 8 -2.69 18.11 -2.21
N ARG A 9 -3.55 17.94 -3.21
CA ARG A 9 -3.77 16.66 -3.89
C ARG A 9 -2.48 16.24 -4.59
N GLU A 10 -1.80 17.14 -5.26
CA GLU A 10 -0.52 16.92 -5.93
C GLU A 10 0.56 16.52 -4.94
N ILE A 11 0.67 17.13 -3.76
CA ILE A 11 1.63 16.70 -2.72
C ILE A 11 1.26 15.30 -2.20
N TYR A 12 -0.03 15.06 -1.95
CA TYR A 12 -0.53 13.77 -1.47
C TYR A 12 -0.42 12.65 -2.52
N THR A 13 -0.51 12.95 -3.81
CA THR A 13 -0.40 11.97 -4.90
C THR A 13 0.96 11.98 -5.59
N SER A 14 1.83 12.96 -5.30
CA SER A 14 3.19 12.96 -5.82
C SER A 14 3.93 11.82 -5.14
N ASP A 15 4.67 11.07 -5.93
CA ASP A 15 5.61 10.03 -5.50
C ASP A 15 6.78 10.60 -4.65
N VAL A 16 6.63 11.79 -4.06
CA VAL A 16 7.58 12.44 -3.17
C VAL A 16 7.26 12.04 -1.73
N ILE A 17 7.16 10.74 -1.49
CA ILE A 17 7.55 10.18 -0.20
C ILE A 17 8.96 9.65 -0.42
N LEU A 18 9.88 10.01 0.47
CA LEU A 18 11.19 9.38 0.45
C LEU A 18 10.97 7.90 0.74
N ILE A 19 11.46 7.02 -0.13
CA ILE A 19 11.34 5.55 0.00
C ILE A 19 11.54 5.05 1.45
N ASP A 20 12.41 5.69 2.23
CA ASP A 20 12.66 5.37 3.63
C ASP A 20 11.44 5.55 4.55
N GLU A 21 10.62 6.59 4.35
CA GLU A 21 9.39 6.85 5.09
C GLU A 21 8.29 5.84 4.69
N GLU A 22 8.21 5.49 3.40
CA GLU A 22 7.32 4.44 2.92
C GLU A 22 7.69 3.09 3.55
N ILE A 23 8.98 2.75 3.59
CA ILE A 23 9.49 1.55 4.25
C ILE A 23 9.17 1.54 5.75
N GLU A 24 9.34 2.67 6.44
CA GLU A 24 9.03 2.76 7.87
C GLU A 24 7.53 2.60 8.16
N MET A 25 6.68 3.17 7.30
CA MET A 25 5.23 3.04 7.40
C MET A 25 4.75 1.62 7.05
N MET A 26 5.36 0.99 6.05
CA MET A 26 5.08 -0.39 5.64
C MET A 26 5.63 -1.43 6.63
N ARG A 27 6.51 -1.04 7.57
CA ARG A 27 7.17 -1.94 8.53
C ARG A 27 6.21 -2.78 9.37
N ASN A 28 4.98 -2.33 9.57
CA ASN A 28 3.97 -3.04 10.36
C ASN A 28 2.87 -3.69 9.51
N VAL A 29 2.99 -3.63 8.18
CA VAL A 29 2.10 -4.34 7.26
C VAL A 29 2.53 -5.79 7.21
N ASP A 30 1.58 -6.72 7.24
CA ASP A 30 1.85 -8.14 7.10
C ASP A 30 2.26 -8.47 5.65
N ASP A 31 3.47 -9.04 5.50
CA ASP A 31 4.03 -9.46 4.22
C ASP A 31 3.39 -10.76 3.68
N SER A 32 2.50 -11.41 4.44
CA SER A 32 1.84 -12.68 4.07
C SER A 32 1.17 -12.65 2.68
N TYR A 33 0.66 -11.50 2.24
CA TYR A 33 0.15 -11.34 0.88
C TYR A 33 1.25 -11.46 -0.18
N PHE A 34 2.40 -10.84 0.04
CA PHE A 34 3.55 -10.92 -0.86
C PHE A 34 4.16 -12.31 -0.85
N ASP A 35 4.34 -12.91 0.32
CA ASP A 35 4.84 -14.29 0.47
C ASP A 35 4.00 -15.28 -0.35
N LEU A 36 2.67 -15.17 -0.26
CA LEU A 36 1.74 -16.01 -1.01
C LEU A 36 1.83 -15.78 -2.52
N MET A 37 1.99 -14.52 -2.94
CA MET A 37 2.19 -14.17 -4.35
C MET A 37 3.51 -14.70 -4.90
N GLU A 38 4.60 -14.66 -4.12
CA GLU A 38 5.89 -15.24 -4.49
C GLU A 38 5.85 -16.76 -4.61
N GLU A 39 5.10 -17.44 -3.74
CA GLU A 39 4.84 -18.87 -3.84
C GLU A 39 4.12 -19.21 -5.16
N PHE A 40 3.06 -18.46 -5.50
CA PHE A 40 2.32 -18.68 -6.74
C PHE A 40 3.17 -18.40 -7.98
N ILE A 41 3.99 -17.34 -7.95
CA ILE A 41 4.95 -17.05 -9.02
C ILE A 41 5.94 -18.20 -9.20
N SER A 42 6.48 -18.74 -8.11
CA SER A 42 7.40 -19.88 -8.15
C SER A 42 6.73 -21.11 -8.80
N ARG A 43 5.49 -21.41 -8.40
CA ARG A 43 4.70 -22.52 -8.97
C ARG A 43 4.33 -22.30 -10.44
N ILE A 44 4.13 -21.05 -10.88
CA ILE A 44 3.94 -20.70 -12.30
C ILE A 44 5.20 -21.03 -13.10
N TYR A 45 6.37 -20.62 -12.62
CA TYR A 45 7.64 -20.89 -13.29
C TYR A 45 7.96 -22.38 -13.41
N GLU A 46 7.51 -23.18 -12.45
CA GLU A 46 7.63 -24.65 -12.49
C GLU A 46 6.54 -25.33 -13.35
N HIS A 47 5.66 -24.57 -14.02
CA HIS A 47 4.49 -25.05 -14.76
C HIS A 47 3.51 -25.88 -13.91
N GLN A 48 3.44 -25.63 -12.61
CA GLN A 48 2.63 -26.39 -11.65
C GLN A 48 1.39 -25.64 -11.14
N LEU A 49 1.11 -24.42 -11.62
CA LEU A 49 -0.01 -23.66 -11.06
C LEU A 49 -1.37 -24.18 -11.56
N ILE A 50 -2.04 -24.93 -10.70
CA ILE A 50 -3.50 -25.06 -10.68
C ILE A 50 -3.94 -24.56 -9.31
N LEU A 51 -4.50 -23.36 -9.23
CA LEU A 51 -5.05 -22.82 -7.99
C LEU A 51 -6.35 -23.56 -7.65
N THR A 52 -6.40 -24.10 -6.46
CA THR A 52 -7.64 -24.60 -5.87
C THR A 52 -8.52 -23.41 -5.42
N GLU A 53 -9.82 -23.66 -5.29
CA GLU A 53 -10.77 -22.68 -4.74
C GLU A 53 -10.36 -22.20 -3.32
N GLU A 54 -9.77 -23.10 -2.53
CA GLU A 54 -9.28 -22.77 -1.19
C GLU A 54 -8.08 -21.82 -1.24
N GLU A 55 -7.10 -22.07 -2.12
CA GLU A 55 -5.95 -21.18 -2.32
C GLU A 55 -6.38 -19.81 -2.85
N PHE A 56 -7.37 -19.76 -3.75
CA PHE A 56 -7.91 -18.50 -4.24
C PHE A 56 -8.59 -17.71 -3.12
N LYS A 57 -9.37 -18.39 -2.26
CA LYS A 57 -10.01 -17.75 -1.10
C LYS A 57 -8.97 -17.26 -0.08
N ASN A 58 -7.89 -18.01 0.13
CA ASN A 58 -6.80 -17.58 0.99
C ASN A 58 -6.11 -16.33 0.43
N LEU A 59 -5.86 -16.27 -0.88
CA LEU A 59 -5.33 -15.07 -1.54
C LEU A 59 -6.24 -13.87 -1.36
N GLU A 60 -7.56 -14.04 -1.52
CA GLU A 60 -8.53 -12.96 -1.34
C GLU A 60 -8.51 -12.43 0.10
N ASN A 61 -8.41 -13.32 1.10
CA ASN A 61 -8.30 -12.91 2.50
C ASN A 61 -7.00 -12.14 2.76
N CYS A 62 -5.85 -12.68 2.35
CA CYS A 62 -4.55 -12.01 2.50
C CYS A 62 -4.53 -10.65 1.81
N PHE A 63 -5.15 -10.53 0.63
CA PHE A 63 -5.29 -9.25 -0.06
C PHE A 63 -6.16 -8.26 0.73
N ASN A 64 -7.28 -8.70 1.30
CA ASN A 64 -8.17 -7.82 2.06
C ASN A 64 -7.49 -7.30 3.34
N ASP A 65 -6.72 -8.15 4.03
CA ASP A 65 -5.97 -7.78 5.21
C ASP A 65 -4.88 -6.75 4.84
N PHE A 66 -4.07 -7.05 3.81
CA PHE A 66 -3.08 -6.12 3.26
C PHE A 66 -3.71 -4.79 2.82
N TYR A 67 -4.83 -4.83 2.09
CA TYR A 67 -5.53 -3.64 1.60
C TYR A 67 -5.97 -2.75 2.77
N PHE A 68 -6.48 -3.34 3.85
CA PHE A 68 -6.92 -2.59 5.02
C PHE A 68 -5.74 -1.90 5.72
N GLU A 69 -4.66 -2.64 5.97
CA GLU A 69 -3.46 -2.12 6.62
C GLU A 69 -2.80 -1.02 5.78
N TYR A 70 -2.65 -1.24 4.48
CA TYR A 70 -2.11 -0.27 3.55
C TYR A 70 -3.00 0.98 3.45
N ALA A 71 -4.31 0.82 3.35
CA ALA A 71 -5.24 1.95 3.31
C ALA A 71 -5.16 2.77 4.60
N PHE A 72 -5.04 2.13 5.76
CA PHE A 72 -4.88 2.80 7.05
C PHE A 72 -3.61 3.69 7.08
N ILE A 73 -2.49 3.18 6.58
CA ILE A 73 -1.24 3.94 6.43
C ILE A 73 -1.46 5.17 5.54
N GLN A 74 -2.13 5.03 4.39
CA GLN A 74 -2.43 6.16 3.51
C GLN A 74 -3.34 7.20 4.20
N PHE A 75 -4.28 6.78 5.04
CA PHE A 75 -5.07 7.71 5.85
C PHE A 75 -4.23 8.47 6.88
N GLN A 76 -3.31 7.78 7.59
CA GLN A 76 -2.39 8.44 8.52
C GLN A 76 -1.53 9.48 7.81
N ARG A 77 -1.00 9.15 6.62
CA ARG A 77 -0.29 10.11 5.75
C ARG A 77 -1.11 11.36 5.46
N GLY A 78 -2.38 11.19 5.09
CA GLY A 78 -3.27 12.31 4.80
C GLY A 78 -3.47 13.23 6.00
N LEU A 79 -3.55 12.65 7.20
CA LEU A 79 -3.65 13.39 8.46
C LEU A 79 -2.37 14.14 8.80
N GLU A 80 -1.21 13.49 8.70
CA GLU A 80 0.10 14.10 8.99
C GLU A 80 0.40 15.28 8.06
N LEU A 81 0.10 15.13 6.76
CA LEU A 81 0.20 16.21 5.80
C LEU A 81 -0.70 17.39 6.20
N GLY A 82 -1.94 17.13 6.59
CA GLY A 82 -2.87 18.14 7.11
C GLY A 82 -2.35 18.84 8.38
N LEU A 83 -1.71 18.11 9.29
CA LEU A 83 -1.12 18.65 10.52
C LEU A 83 0.13 19.49 10.25
N ALA A 84 0.96 19.13 9.26
CA ALA A 84 2.15 19.89 8.88
C ALA A 84 1.81 21.33 8.45
N PHE A 85 0.65 21.54 7.81
CA PHE A 85 0.16 22.88 7.48
C PHE A 85 -0.12 23.77 8.69
N ARG A 86 -0.37 23.19 9.87
CA ARG A 86 -0.53 23.96 11.11
C ARG A 86 0.71 24.77 11.48
N HIS A 87 1.87 24.35 10.99
CA HIS A 87 3.17 24.99 11.24
C HIS A 87 3.63 25.89 10.10
N THR A 88 2.85 25.97 9.01
CA THR A 88 3.14 26.84 7.86
C THR A 88 2.29 28.11 8.00
N HIS A 89 2.94 29.24 8.29
CA HIS A 89 2.31 30.56 8.38
C HIS A 89 2.26 31.26 7.02
#